data_AF-A0A9E1J8N5-F1
#
_entry.id   AF-A0A9E1J8N5-F1
#
_cell.length_a   1.000
_cell.length_b   1.000
_cell.length_c   1.000
_cell.angle_alpha   90.00
_cell.angle_beta   90.00
_cell.angle_gamma   90.00
#
_symmetry.space_group_name_H-M   'P 1'
#
loop_
_entity.id
_entity.type
_entity.pdbx_description
1 polymer ?
#
loop_
_entity_poly.entity_id
_entity_poly.type
_entity_poly.pdbx_seq_one_letter_code
_entity_poly.pdbx_strand_id
1 'polypeptide(L)'
;GEYGRNQMVITEEFGPRVRFSKIFTDLPLVHDRPKSFGVREFCNICQRCADACPPKALPYGPPKEGGPNRSAIKGVRKWTADCEKCFGFWAKLLSDCAICMRVCPYNKDFSRWPMRLARRLAGTRLRRLMLWLDIKLGYGERVAPGDWWQGKTEA
;
A
#
# COMPACT_ATOMS: atom_id res chain seq x y z
N GLY A 1 -10.56 5.00 -4.20
CA GLY A 1 -9.69 3.81 -4.14
C GLY A 1 -10.10 2.95 -2.97
N GLU A 2 -9.27 1.97 -2.60
CA GLU A 2 -9.54 1.02 -1.52
C GLU A 2 -8.44 1.03 -0.45
N TYR A 3 -8.80 0.78 0.80
CA TYR A 3 -7.84 0.72 1.91
C TYR A 3 -6.97 -0.55 1.86
N GLY A 4 -5.65 -0.38 1.90
CA GLY A 4 -4.67 -1.47 1.91
C GLY A 4 -4.15 -1.82 3.31
N ARG A 5 -3.56 -3.02 3.45
CA ARG A 5 -2.89 -3.47 4.70
C ARG A 5 -1.81 -2.48 5.17
N ASN A 6 -1.15 -1.82 4.23
CA ASN A 6 -0.11 -0.80 4.46
C ASN A 6 -0.64 0.55 4.98
N GLN A 7 -1.91 0.63 5.41
CA GLN A 7 -2.58 1.83 5.93
C GLN A 7 -2.88 2.94 4.90
N MET A 8 -2.65 2.71 3.61
CA MET A 8 -2.85 3.70 2.56
C MET A 8 -4.08 3.39 1.71
N VAL A 9 -4.64 4.43 1.08
CA VAL A 9 -5.63 4.24 0.02
C VAL A 9 -4.89 3.87 -1.27
N ILE A 10 -5.18 2.70 -1.81
CA ILE A 10 -4.70 2.24 -3.09
C ILE A 10 -5.63 2.79 -4.18
N THR A 11 -5.05 3.57 -5.09
CA THR A 11 -5.72 4.11 -6.28
C THR A 11 -5.44 3.24 -7.49
N GLU A 12 -6.29 3.30 -8.51
CA GLU A 12 -6.04 2.54 -9.74
C GLU A 12 -4.87 3.14 -10.55
N GLU A 13 -4.74 4.45 -10.47
CA GLU A 13 -3.86 5.29 -11.28
C GLU A 13 -2.43 5.31 -10.74
N PHE A 14 -2.26 5.27 -9.41
CA PHE A 14 -0.95 5.47 -8.76
C PHE A 14 -0.65 4.45 -7.66
N GLY A 15 -1.56 3.51 -7.41
CA GLY A 15 -1.43 2.58 -6.29
C GLY A 15 -1.38 3.33 -4.96
N PRO A 16 -0.45 3.01 -4.05
CA PRO A 16 -0.29 3.72 -2.77
C PRO A 16 0.44 5.08 -2.88
N ARG A 17 0.94 5.50 -4.05
CA ARG A 17 1.80 6.68 -4.22
C ARG A 17 1.02 7.99 -4.38
N VAL A 18 0.04 8.22 -3.51
CA VAL A 18 -0.80 9.43 -3.55
C VAL A 18 -0.84 10.08 -2.17
N ARG A 19 -0.63 11.39 -2.12
CA ARG A 19 -0.88 12.20 -0.92
C ARG A 19 -2.24 12.90 -1.09
N PHE A 20 -3.07 12.83 -0.06
CA PHE A 20 -4.42 13.39 -0.08
C PHE A 20 -4.45 14.72 0.68
N SER A 21 -5.21 15.67 0.14
CA SER A 21 -5.67 16.87 0.84
C SER A 21 -7.20 16.93 0.74
N LYS A 22 -7.85 17.70 1.59
CA LYS A 22 -9.30 17.85 1.61
C LYS A 22 -9.70 19.28 1.94
N ILE A 23 -10.77 19.74 1.29
CA ILE A 23 -11.43 21.02 1.55
C ILE A 23 -12.85 20.69 2.01
N PHE A 24 -13.30 21.34 3.08
CA PHE A 24 -14.67 21.27 3.54
C PHE A 24 -15.41 22.50 3.02
N THR A 25 -16.59 22.29 2.44
CA THR A 25 -17.43 23.35 1.89
C THR A 25 -18.90 22.97 2.04
N ASP A 26 -19.73 23.99 2.14
CA ASP A 26 -21.18 23.99 2.11
C ASP A 26 -21.77 24.09 0.70
N LEU A 27 -20.93 24.29 -0.33
CA LEU A 27 -21.34 24.25 -1.73
C LEU A 27 -22.07 22.91 -2.03
N PRO A 28 -23.28 22.94 -2.60
CA PRO A 28 -23.98 21.71 -2.97
C PRO A 28 -23.21 20.99 -4.10
N LEU A 29 -22.74 19.77 -3.82
CA LEU A 29 -22.00 18.93 -4.74
C LEU A 29 -22.62 17.54 -4.82
N VAL A 30 -22.50 16.89 -5.98
CA VAL A 30 -22.88 15.49 -6.15
C VAL A 30 -21.78 14.59 -5.57
N HIS A 31 -22.14 13.70 -4.65
CA HIS A 31 -21.18 12.78 -4.04
C HIS A 31 -20.77 11.64 -4.99
N ASP A 32 -19.47 11.36 -5.03
CA ASP A 32 -18.93 10.18 -5.67
C ASP A 32 -19.30 8.88 -4.95
N ARG A 33 -19.18 7.75 -5.66
CA ARG A 33 -19.35 6.41 -5.08
C ARG A 33 -18.00 5.78 -4.75
N PRO A 34 -17.92 4.98 -3.67
CA PRO A 34 -16.73 4.18 -3.41
C PRO A 34 -16.47 3.20 -4.57
N LYS A 35 -15.19 3.00 -4.91
CA LYS A 35 -14.76 2.03 -5.93
C LYS A 35 -14.08 0.84 -5.25
N SER A 36 -14.41 -0.37 -5.69
CA SER A 36 -13.71 -1.59 -5.31
C SER A 36 -13.18 -2.33 -6.55
N PHE A 37 -11.92 -2.72 -6.51
CA PHE A 37 -11.17 -3.40 -7.56
C PHE A 37 -10.30 -4.55 -7.00
N GLY A 38 -10.64 -5.05 -5.82
CA GLY A 38 -10.11 -6.28 -5.24
C GLY A 38 -8.88 -6.11 -4.33
N VAL A 39 -8.61 -4.89 -3.84
CA VAL A 39 -7.45 -4.63 -2.96
C VAL A 39 -7.55 -5.38 -1.65
N ARG A 40 -8.75 -5.51 -1.08
CA ARG A 40 -8.96 -6.23 0.18
C ARG A 40 -8.62 -7.72 0.04
N GLU A 41 -9.13 -8.36 -1.00
CA GLU A 41 -8.90 -9.77 -1.32
C GLU A 41 -7.43 -10.02 -1.63
N PHE A 42 -6.77 -9.08 -2.31
CA PHE A 42 -5.34 -9.13 -2.55
C PHE A 42 -4.55 -9.00 -1.23
N CYS A 43 -4.87 -8.03 -0.36
CA CYS A 43 -4.21 -7.83 0.92
C CYS A 43 -4.39 -9.00 1.91
N ASN A 44 -5.46 -9.80 1.76
CA ASN A 44 -5.65 -11.03 2.54
C ASN A 44 -4.59 -12.10 2.22
N ILE A 45 -3.98 -12.07 1.03
CA ILE A 45 -2.92 -13.02 0.64
C ILE A 45 -1.52 -12.36 0.56
N CYS A 46 -1.46 -11.07 0.23
CA CYS A 46 -0.23 -10.31 0.04
C CYS A 46 0.12 -9.59 1.34
N GLN A 47 1.01 -10.20 2.12
CA GLN A 47 1.53 -9.63 3.38
C GLN A 47 2.92 -8.97 3.25
N ARG A 48 3.41 -8.77 2.01
CA ARG A 48 4.74 -8.22 1.71
C ARG A 48 5.09 -6.94 2.47
N CYS A 49 4.12 -6.02 2.63
CA CYS A 49 4.36 -4.79 3.38
C CYS A 49 4.65 -5.03 4.86
N ALA A 50 3.98 -6.02 5.48
CA ALA A 50 4.21 -6.40 6.87
C ALA A 50 5.54 -7.14 7.01
N ASP A 51 5.88 -8.01 6.06
CA ASP A 51 7.17 -8.71 6.02
C ASP A 51 8.35 -7.74 5.93
N ALA A 52 8.26 -6.76 5.03
CA ALA A 52 9.33 -5.79 4.80
C ALA A 52 9.42 -4.68 5.85
N CYS A 53 8.43 -4.53 6.73
CA CYS A 53 8.39 -3.47 7.74
C CYS A 53 9.46 -3.70 8.82
N PRO A 54 10.52 -2.87 8.94
CA PRO A 54 11.59 -3.11 9.91
C PRO A 54 11.12 -3.18 11.37
N PRO A 55 10.26 -2.26 11.87
CA PRO A 55 9.79 -2.33 13.25
C PRO A 55 8.61 -3.29 13.45
N LYS A 56 8.19 -4.05 12.41
CA LYS A 56 7.03 -4.94 12.45
C LYS A 56 5.75 -4.27 12.98
N ALA A 57 5.51 -3.05 12.48
CA ALA A 57 4.38 -2.23 12.87
C ALA A 57 3.06 -2.63 12.18
N LEU A 58 3.12 -3.29 11.02
CA LEU A 58 1.93 -3.66 10.26
C LEU A 58 1.37 -5.01 10.72
N PRO A 59 0.04 -5.16 10.81
CA PRO A 59 -0.58 -6.38 11.31
C PRO A 59 -0.55 -7.51 10.27
N TYR A 60 -0.43 -8.73 10.77
CA TYR A 60 -0.69 -9.97 10.05
C TYR A 60 -2.18 -10.37 10.16
N GLY A 61 -2.64 -11.27 9.29
CA GLY A 61 -4.02 -11.81 9.35
C GLY A 61 -5.12 -10.86 8.85
N PRO A 62 -6.40 -11.17 9.15
CA PRO A 62 -7.55 -10.38 8.68
C PRO A 62 -7.67 -9.02 9.41
N PRO A 63 -8.39 -8.05 8.82
CA PRO A 63 -8.65 -6.76 9.46
C PRO A 63 -9.55 -6.94 10.68
N LYS A 64 -9.30 -6.17 11.73
CA LYS A 64 -10.04 -6.20 13.00
C LYS A 64 -10.34 -4.78 13.47
N GLU A 65 -11.26 -4.64 14.42
CA GLU A 65 -11.51 -3.36 15.06
C GLU A 65 -10.47 -3.10 16.14
N GLY A 66 -10.16 -1.81 16.37
CA GLY A 66 -9.13 -1.40 17.31
C GLY A 66 -7.71 -1.67 16.79
N GLY A 67 -6.76 -1.79 17.72
CA GLY A 67 -5.35 -1.92 17.43
C GLY A 67 -4.51 -1.99 18.70
N PRO A 68 -3.18 -2.01 18.57
CA PRO A 68 -2.28 -2.28 19.68
C PRO A 68 -2.17 -1.13 20.69
N ASN A 69 -2.58 0.09 20.32
CA ASN A 69 -2.43 1.27 21.17
C ASN A 69 -3.56 2.29 20.94
N ARG A 70 -3.54 3.39 21.70
CA ARG A 70 -4.56 4.46 21.68
C ARG A 70 -4.71 5.17 20.32
N SER A 71 -3.73 5.06 19.43
CA SER A 71 -3.78 5.66 18.09
C SER A 71 -4.68 4.85 17.14
N ALA A 72 -5.19 3.71 17.57
CA ALA A 72 -6.15 2.92 16.83
C ALA A 72 -7.55 3.57 16.84
N ILE A 73 -8.12 3.73 15.65
CA ILE A 73 -9.52 4.18 15.50
C ILE A 73 -10.48 3.12 16.08
N LYS A 74 -11.52 3.57 16.78
CA LYS A 74 -12.59 2.71 17.31
C LYS A 74 -13.75 2.64 16.32
N GLY A 75 -14.44 1.49 16.28
CA GLY A 75 -15.64 1.29 15.44
C GLY A 75 -15.38 1.10 13.94
N VAL A 76 -14.12 1.02 13.51
CA VAL A 76 -13.77 0.76 12.09
C VAL A 76 -12.94 -0.50 11.99
N ARG A 77 -13.44 -1.49 11.24
CA ARG A 77 -12.72 -2.73 10.94
C ARG A 77 -11.70 -2.49 9.83
N LYS A 78 -10.41 -2.49 10.18
CA LYS A 78 -9.33 -2.29 9.21
C LYS A 78 -8.08 -3.05 9.64
N TRP A 79 -7.08 -3.12 8.76
CA TRP A 79 -5.72 -3.39 9.24
C TRP A 79 -5.27 -2.15 10.00
N THR A 80 -4.98 -2.28 11.28
CA THR A 80 -4.50 -1.18 12.11
C THR A 80 -3.04 -1.41 12.45
N ALA A 81 -2.18 -0.48 12.07
CA ALA A 81 -0.76 -0.51 12.41
C ALA A 81 -0.50 -0.11 13.86
N ASP A 82 0.62 -0.56 14.39
CA ASP A 82 1.27 0.00 15.57
C ASP A 82 1.99 1.30 15.17
N CYS A 83 1.27 2.42 15.23
CA CYS A 83 1.81 3.72 14.79
C CYS A 83 2.98 4.20 15.67
N GLU A 84 3.06 3.78 16.94
CA GLU A 84 4.16 4.14 17.83
C GLU A 84 5.45 3.45 17.40
N LYS A 85 5.39 2.16 17.04
CA LYS A 85 6.54 1.45 16.43
C LYS A 85 6.95 2.04 15.09
N CYS A 86 5.99 2.40 14.24
CA CYS A 86 6.27 3.00 12.94
C CYS A 86 6.99 4.35 13.11
N PHE A 87 6.42 5.24 13.92
CA PHE A 87 6.98 6.57 14.15
C PHE A 87 8.32 6.51 14.91
N GLY A 88 8.46 5.61 15.87
CA GLY A 88 9.73 5.38 16.56
C GLY A 88 10.87 4.99 15.62
N PHE A 89 10.58 4.28 14.52
CA PHE A 89 11.56 4.00 13.48
C PHE A 89 11.94 5.26 12.68
N TRP A 90 10.98 6.13 12.37
CA TRP A 90 11.25 7.40 11.67
C TRP A 90 12.14 8.32 12.51
N ALA A 91 11.83 8.44 13.80
CA ALA A 91 12.63 9.23 14.74
C ALA A 91 14.09 8.75 14.82
N LYS A 92 14.33 7.44 14.75
CA LYS A 92 15.70 6.87 14.71
C LYS A 92 16.39 7.07 13.37
N LEU A 93 15.64 7.04 12.27
CA LEU A 93 16.16 7.29 10.93
C LEU A 93 16.45 8.77 10.67
N LEU A 94 15.89 9.67 11.49
CA LEU A 94 15.87 11.12 11.27
C LEU A 94 15.27 11.49 9.89
N SER A 95 14.36 10.67 9.40
CA SER A 95 13.71 10.83 8.09
C SER A 95 12.44 9.99 8.00
N ASP A 96 11.68 10.21 6.93
CA ASP A 96 10.50 9.43 6.61
C ASP A 96 10.90 8.02 6.14
N CYS A 97 10.14 7.01 6.55
CA CYS A 97 10.20 5.70 5.92
C CYS A 97 9.19 5.63 4.76
N ALA A 98 9.31 4.63 3.88
CA ALA A 98 8.29 4.32 2.87
C ALA A 98 8.38 2.88 2.37
N ILE A 99 8.99 1.98 3.15
CA ILE A 99 9.28 0.61 2.70
C ILE A 99 8.00 -0.15 2.35
N CYS A 100 6.94 0.01 3.15
CA CYS A 100 5.64 -0.61 2.90
C CYS A 100 4.96 -0.12 1.60
N MET A 101 5.26 1.10 1.16
CA MET A 101 4.82 1.64 -0.12
C MET A 101 5.64 1.03 -1.26
N ARG A 102 6.98 1.05 -1.12
CA ARG A 102 7.92 0.53 -2.13
C ARG A 102 7.64 -0.92 -2.52
N VAL A 103 7.45 -1.82 -1.53
CA VAL A 103 7.26 -3.26 -1.76
C VAL A 103 5.83 -3.65 -2.13
N CYS A 104 4.89 -2.70 -2.17
CA CYS A 104 3.50 -3.01 -2.48
C CYS A 104 3.37 -3.43 -3.95
N PRO A 105 2.73 -4.57 -4.28
CA PRO A 105 2.54 -4.97 -5.68
C PRO A 105 1.68 -4.00 -6.50
N TYR A 106 0.91 -3.12 -5.85
CA TYR A 106 0.20 -2.02 -6.50
C TYR A 106 1.08 -0.79 -6.76
N ASN A 107 2.32 -0.75 -6.26
CA ASN A 107 3.27 0.31 -6.55
C ASN A 107 3.95 0.05 -7.89
N LYS A 108 3.27 0.42 -8.98
CA LYS A 108 3.72 0.22 -10.36
C LYS A 108 3.56 1.48 -11.20
N ASP A 109 4.25 1.51 -12.33
CA ASP A 109 3.94 2.45 -13.41
C ASP A 109 2.78 1.92 -14.27
N PHE A 110 1.60 2.49 -14.06
CA PHE A 110 0.40 2.12 -14.80
C PHE A 110 0.28 2.81 -16.17
N SER A 111 1.26 3.61 -16.59
CA SER A 111 1.41 4.03 -17.99
C SER A 111 1.66 2.82 -18.90
N ARG A 112 2.34 1.80 -18.37
CA ARG A 112 2.64 0.53 -19.03
C ARG A 112 1.44 -0.42 -19.00
N TRP A 113 1.01 -0.91 -20.16
CA TRP A 113 -0.14 -1.82 -20.26
C TRP A 113 0.02 -3.14 -19.46
N PRO A 114 1.21 -3.77 -19.34
CA PRO A 114 1.35 -4.99 -18.57
C PRO A 114 1.07 -4.76 -17.09
N MET A 115 1.42 -3.57 -16.56
CA MET A 115 1.14 -3.21 -15.17
C MET A 115 -0.35 -2.99 -14.92
N ARG A 116 -1.08 -2.43 -15.91
CA ARG A 116 -2.55 -2.35 -15.85
C ARG A 116 -3.20 -3.74 -15.88
N LEU A 117 -2.66 -4.67 -16.69
CA LEU A 117 -3.12 -6.05 -16.69
C LEU A 117 -2.83 -6.72 -15.34
N ALA A 118 -1.63 -6.57 -14.79
CA ALA A 118 -1.28 -7.10 -13.47
C ALA A 118 -2.22 -6.58 -12.38
N ARG A 119 -2.56 -5.28 -12.38
CA ARG A 119 -3.58 -4.69 -11.48
C ARG A 119 -4.93 -5.37 -11.61
N ARG A 120 -5.40 -5.60 -12.84
CA ARG A 120 -6.68 -6.31 -13.08
C ARG A 120 -6.63 -7.74 -12.56
N LEU A 121 -5.53 -8.46 -12.84
CA LEU A 121 -5.32 -9.83 -12.35
C LEU A 121 -5.31 -9.89 -10.82
N ALA A 122 -4.74 -8.87 -10.15
CA ALA A 122 -4.74 -8.72 -8.69
C ALA A 122 -6.14 -8.78 -8.07
N GLY A 123 -7.14 -8.20 -8.75
CA GLY A 123 -8.52 -8.19 -8.28
C GLY A 123 -9.27 -9.51 -8.50
N THR A 124 -8.75 -10.38 -9.39
CA THR A 124 -9.44 -11.61 -9.80
C THR A 124 -8.98 -12.83 -8.99
N ARG A 125 -9.49 -14.03 -9.33
CA ARG A 125 -9.02 -15.31 -8.76
C ARG A 125 -7.53 -15.60 -9.06
N LEU A 126 -6.97 -14.97 -10.09
CA LEU A 126 -5.55 -15.13 -10.49
C LEU A 126 -4.56 -14.33 -9.63
N ARG A 127 -5.03 -13.65 -8.58
CA ARG A 127 -4.22 -12.84 -7.67
C ARG A 127 -2.97 -13.52 -7.09
N ARG A 128 -3.03 -14.84 -6.83
CA ARG A 128 -1.89 -15.62 -6.33
C ARG A 128 -0.80 -15.76 -7.39
N LEU A 129 -1.18 -16.03 -8.63
CA LEU A 129 -0.27 -16.11 -9.76
C LEU A 129 0.38 -14.74 -10.03
N MET A 130 -0.42 -13.67 -10.02
CA MET A 130 0.10 -12.31 -10.17
C MET A 130 1.13 -11.99 -9.08
N LEU A 131 0.79 -12.25 -7.81
CA LEU A 131 1.69 -12.00 -6.68
C LEU A 131 2.99 -12.81 -6.80
N TRP A 132 2.91 -14.07 -7.20
CA TRP A 132 4.10 -14.90 -7.43
C TRP A 132 4.99 -14.32 -8.52
N LEU A 133 4.40 -13.88 -9.64
CA LEU A 133 5.14 -13.26 -10.74
C LEU A 133 5.80 -11.94 -10.31
N ASP A 134 5.07 -11.10 -9.57
CA ASP A 134 5.58 -9.84 -9.00
C ASP A 134 6.81 -10.06 -8.13
N ILE A 135 6.78 -11.09 -7.26
CA ILE A 135 7.92 -11.49 -6.42
C ILE A 135 9.07 -12.02 -7.28
N LYS A 136 8.79 -12.93 -8.21
CA LYS A 136 9.82 -13.58 -9.04
C LYS A 136 10.58 -12.59 -9.93
N LEU A 137 9.89 -11.57 -10.43
CA LEU A 137 10.50 -10.52 -11.24
C LEU A 137 11.27 -9.47 -10.40
N GLY A 138 11.37 -9.65 -9.08
CA GLY A 138 12.15 -8.76 -8.22
C GLY A 138 11.53 -7.38 -8.03
N TYR A 139 10.23 -7.24 -8.28
CA TYR A 139 9.60 -5.94 -8.12
C TYR A 139 9.52 -5.52 -6.65
N GLY A 140 9.82 -4.24 -6.44
CA GLY A 140 9.85 -3.65 -5.11
C GLY A 140 11.11 -4.00 -4.32
N GLU A 141 12.18 -4.49 -4.96
CA GLU A 141 13.50 -4.60 -4.34
C GLU A 141 14.18 -3.22 -4.15
N ARG A 142 15.19 -3.15 -3.27
CA ARG A 142 15.87 -1.88 -2.97
C ARG A 142 16.93 -1.64 -4.03
N VAL A 143 16.90 -0.45 -4.62
CA VAL A 143 17.91 0.00 -5.57
C VAL A 143 18.90 0.91 -4.85
N ALA A 144 20.17 0.87 -5.26
CA ALA A 144 21.17 1.80 -4.77
C ALA A 144 20.79 3.25 -5.14
N PRO A 145 20.96 4.24 -4.25
CA PRO A 145 20.58 5.62 -4.55
C PRO A 145 21.19 6.15 -5.85
N GLY A 146 22.46 5.82 -6.14
CA GLY A 146 23.13 6.24 -7.39
C GLY A 146 22.43 5.73 -8.65
N ASP A 147 22.01 4.46 -8.66
CA ASP A 147 21.31 3.87 -9.81
C ASP A 147 19.91 4.47 -9.98
N TRP A 148 19.22 4.77 -8.87
CA TRP A 148 17.92 5.42 -8.89
C TRP A 148 18.00 6.83 -9.48
N TRP A 149 18.93 7.66 -8.98
CA TRP A 149 19.09 9.04 -9.46
C TRP A 149 19.57 9.13 -10.91
N GLN A 150 20.21 8.06 -11.42
CA GLN A 150 20.62 7.94 -12.82
C GLN A 150 19.56 7.30 -13.72
N GLY A 151 18.38 6.92 -13.18
CA GLY A 151 17.30 6.32 -13.95
C GLY A 151 17.58 4.90 -14.45
N LYS A 152 18.56 4.19 -13.87
CA LYS A 152 19.01 2.87 -14.35
C LYS A 152 18.04 1.72 -14.04
N THR A 153 16.96 1.97 -13.32
CA THR A 153 16.12 0.93 -12.70
C THR A 153 14.63 1.03 -13.02
N GLU A 154 14.24 1.61 -14.16
CA GLU A 154 12.85 1.63 -14.61
C GLU A 154 12.34 0.24 -15.08
N ALA A 155 12.03 -0.63 -14.12
CA ALA A 155 11.23 -1.84 -14.31
C ALA A 155 9.73 -1.56 -14.14
#